data_AF-B0C7D4-F1
#
_entry.id   AF-B0C7D4-F1
#
_cell.length_a   1.000
_cell.length_b   1.000
_cell.length_c   1.000
_cell.angle_alpha   90.00
_cell.angle_beta   90.00
_cell.angle_gamma   90.00
#
_symmetry.space_group_name_H-M   'P 1'
#
loop_
_entity.id
_entity.type
_entity.pdbx_description
1 polymer ?
#
loop_
_entity_poly.entity_id
_entity_poly.type
_entity_poly.pdbx_seq_one_letter_code
_entity_poly.pdbx_strand_id
1 'polypeptide(L)'
;MKFHCTYCGYKIETSNGQSGQLMTCPSCSADILVPPPPISELSAKSNANPKKSDSLPTQGFVYRRLFLISLIGCLIFGALTAIYSLITSSFDTSQATILLTTVSLGTYSMTGLCCSTLIGHPQHNRFGQIGIAVSVFSGFWAFVNNLAILANQEINNWGELLQVRFSFLVVAVAFAHCSLLLRIHTTNKTVQNVRYVTLGIIAMFSMVLLGNIMAPDNFSTSWKLISILSVLNVLGTIATPLYHAATKESKAN
;
A
#
# COMPACT_ATOMS: atom_id res chain seq x y z
N MET A 1 28.94 -16.33 36.79
CA MET A 1 28.24 -17.22 35.83
C MET A 1 29.19 -18.26 35.23
N LYS A 2 28.67 -19.46 34.91
CA LYS A 2 29.42 -20.54 34.26
C LYS A 2 28.72 -20.91 32.96
N PHE A 3 29.41 -20.91 31.83
CA PHE A 3 28.84 -21.31 30.54
C PHE A 3 29.89 -22.00 29.66
N HIS A 4 29.45 -22.66 28.60
CA HIS A 4 30.33 -23.38 27.67
C HIS A 4 30.57 -22.57 26.40
N CYS A 5 31.80 -22.60 25.88
CA CYS A 5 32.12 -22.06 24.57
C CYS A 5 31.34 -22.81 23.49
N THR A 6 30.67 -22.07 22.59
CA THR A 6 29.93 -22.63 21.45
C THR A 6 30.81 -23.27 20.38
N TYR A 7 32.09 -22.91 20.31
CA TYR A 7 33.02 -23.41 19.30
C TYR A 7 33.82 -24.64 19.75
N CYS A 8 34.31 -24.68 20.99
CA CYS A 8 35.16 -25.77 21.48
C CYS A 8 34.62 -26.52 22.70
N GLY A 9 33.49 -26.09 23.28
CA GLY A 9 32.90 -26.72 24.46
C GLY A 9 33.61 -26.42 25.80
N TYR A 10 34.70 -25.65 25.79
CA TYR A 10 35.45 -25.30 27.00
C TYR A 10 34.56 -24.55 28.02
N LYS A 11 34.68 -24.91 29.29
CA LYS A 11 33.87 -24.32 30.38
C LYS A 11 34.51 -23.01 30.85
N ILE A 12 33.78 -21.91 30.74
CA ILE A 12 34.22 -20.56 31.07
C ILE A 12 33.47 -20.08 32.32
N GLU A 13 34.21 -19.59 33.31
CA GLU A 13 33.66 -18.97 34.52
C GLU A 13 33.99 -17.47 34.54
N THR A 14 32.96 -16.62 34.60
CA THR A 14 33.08 -15.16 34.49
C THR A 14 32.17 -14.44 35.48
N SER A 15 32.43 -13.16 35.72
CA SER A 15 31.61 -12.32 36.63
C SER A 15 30.35 -11.83 35.93
N ASN A 16 29.22 -11.78 36.66
CA ASN A 16 27.89 -11.43 36.11
C ASN A 16 27.85 -10.03 35.44
N GLY A 17 28.81 -9.15 35.73
CA GLY A 17 28.96 -7.82 35.12
C GLY A 17 29.47 -7.80 33.66
N GLN A 18 29.90 -8.94 33.11
CA GLN A 18 30.39 -9.05 31.72
C GLN A 18 29.34 -9.63 30.76
N SER A 19 28.07 -9.72 31.20
CA SER A 19 26.97 -10.18 30.35
C SER A 19 26.78 -9.26 29.15
N GLY A 20 26.72 -9.84 27.94
CA GLY A 20 26.62 -9.10 26.68
C GLY A 20 27.93 -8.50 26.15
N GLN A 21 29.07 -8.68 26.83
CA GLN A 21 30.38 -8.31 26.29
C GLN A 21 30.96 -9.44 25.43
N LEU A 22 31.75 -9.05 24.40
CA LEU A 22 32.61 -9.99 23.68
C LEU A 22 33.84 -10.31 24.54
N MET A 23 34.10 -11.59 24.73
CA MET A 23 35.34 -12.06 25.34
C MET A 23 35.98 -13.14 24.48
N THR A 24 37.31 -13.18 24.47
CA THR A 24 38.05 -14.20 23.72
C THR A 24 38.17 -15.47 24.56
N CYS A 25 37.90 -16.62 23.96
CA CYS A 25 38.01 -17.91 24.62
C CYS A 25 39.46 -18.23 24.96
N PRO A 26 39.80 -18.57 26.21
CA PRO A 26 41.18 -18.93 26.58
C PRO A 26 41.66 -20.25 25.98
N SER A 27 40.76 -21.09 25.45
CA SER A 27 41.11 -22.41 24.90
C SER A 27 41.19 -22.42 23.37
N CYS A 28 40.25 -21.79 22.66
CA CYS A 28 40.23 -21.81 21.19
C CYS A 28 40.47 -20.44 20.54
N SER A 29 40.71 -19.40 21.34
CA SER A 29 40.90 -18.01 20.88
C SER A 29 39.73 -17.42 20.07
N ALA A 30 38.57 -18.07 20.05
CA ALA A 30 37.38 -17.55 19.38
C ALA A 30 36.72 -16.45 20.23
N ASP A 31 36.23 -15.40 19.58
CA ASP A 31 35.47 -14.35 20.24
C ASP A 31 34.02 -14.80 20.50
N ILE A 32 33.61 -14.79 21.78
CA ILE A 32 32.34 -15.32 22.25
C ILE A 32 31.57 -14.22 22.96
N LEU A 33 30.28 -14.11 22.63
CA LEU A 33 29.36 -13.26 23.35
C LEU A 33 28.93 -13.95 24.65
N VAL A 34 29.19 -13.29 25.77
CA VAL A 34 28.81 -13.79 27.09
C VAL A 34 27.27 -13.81 27.23
N PRO A 35 26.64 -14.97 27.49
CA PRO A 35 25.18 -15.06 27.60
C PRO A 35 24.67 -14.34 28.85
N PRO A 36 23.46 -13.77 28.82
CA PRO A 36 22.85 -13.14 29.98
C PRO A 36 22.64 -14.15 31.12
N PRO A 37 22.72 -13.71 32.39
CA PRO A 37 22.54 -14.61 33.53
C PRO A 37 21.13 -15.24 33.53
N PRO A 38 20.99 -16.48 34.02
CA PRO A 38 19.69 -17.14 34.11
C PRO A 38 18.73 -16.35 35.00
N ILE A 39 17.46 -16.32 34.58
CA ILE A 39 16.37 -15.46 35.09
C ILE A 39 16.15 -15.60 36.61
N SER A 40 16.63 -16.69 37.24
CA SER A 40 16.48 -16.96 38.67
C SER A 40 17.16 -15.94 39.59
N GLU A 41 18.18 -15.20 39.14
CA GLU A 41 18.86 -14.18 39.96
C GLU A 41 18.30 -12.75 39.75
N LEU A 42 17.50 -12.52 38.69
CA LEU A 42 16.96 -11.20 38.36
C LEU A 42 15.68 -10.85 39.16
N SER A 43 15.04 -11.85 39.78
CA SER A 43 13.78 -11.72 40.52
C SER A 43 13.90 -10.99 41.86
N ALA A 44 15.11 -10.77 42.40
CA ALA A 44 15.29 -10.27 43.77
C ALA A 44 15.47 -8.75 43.90
N LYS A 45 15.58 -7.98 42.80
CA LYS A 45 15.92 -6.54 42.87
C LYS A 45 15.00 -5.57 42.10
N SER A 46 13.93 -6.04 41.46
CA SER A 46 13.05 -5.18 40.64
C SER A 46 11.63 -5.03 41.22
N ASN A 47 11.51 -4.78 42.52
CA ASN A 47 10.28 -4.23 43.12
C ASN A 47 10.26 -2.70 42.96
N ALA A 48 10.09 -2.22 41.72
CA ALA A 48 9.74 -0.83 41.44
C ALA A 48 9.09 -0.70 40.05
N ASN A 49 7.76 -0.61 40.03
CA ASN A 49 6.90 0.05 39.03
C ASN A 49 6.83 -0.55 37.60
N PRO A 50 5.72 -1.21 37.19
CA PRO A 50 5.58 -1.81 35.87
C PRO A 50 5.15 -0.77 34.82
N LYS A 51 6.10 -0.29 34.01
CA LYS A 51 5.80 0.49 32.79
C LYS A 51 5.82 -0.45 31.57
N LYS A 52 4.61 -0.83 31.13
CA LYS A 52 4.19 -1.26 29.78
C LYS A 52 5.30 -1.36 28.72
N SER A 53 5.70 -2.58 28.36
CA SER A 53 6.55 -2.88 27.19
C SER A 53 5.94 -3.98 26.31
N ASP A 54 5.52 -3.54 25.13
CA ASP A 54 5.72 -4.17 23.81
C ASP A 54 5.23 -5.60 23.57
N SER A 55 3.95 -5.69 23.18
CA SER A 55 3.46 -6.77 22.32
C SER A 55 3.80 -6.48 20.85
N LEU A 56 4.57 -7.38 20.23
CA LEU A 56 4.66 -7.48 18.77
C LEU A 56 3.25 -7.66 18.16
N PRO A 57 2.90 -7.00 17.03
CA PRO A 57 1.50 -6.82 16.65
C PRO A 57 0.98 -8.02 15.83
N THR A 58 0.22 -8.91 16.46
CA THR A 58 -0.67 -9.90 15.81
C THR A 58 -1.83 -9.26 15.01
N GLN A 59 -2.02 -7.95 15.15
CA GLN A 59 -3.11 -7.19 14.51
C GLN A 59 -2.98 -7.11 12.98
N GLY A 60 -1.77 -6.99 12.43
CA GLY A 60 -1.57 -6.76 10.98
C GLY A 60 -2.02 -7.92 10.08
N PHE A 61 -1.93 -9.16 10.56
CA PHE A 61 -2.28 -10.35 9.77
C PHE A 61 -3.80 -10.50 9.60
N VAL A 62 -4.58 -10.13 10.62
CA VAL A 62 -6.05 -10.21 10.62
C VAL A 62 -6.66 -9.16 9.69
N TYR A 63 -6.20 -7.91 9.75
CA TYR A 63 -6.69 -6.85 8.86
C TYR A 63 -6.40 -7.15 7.39
N ARG A 64 -5.19 -7.63 7.08
CA ARG A 64 -4.83 -8.01 5.71
C ARG A 64 -5.72 -9.14 5.21
N ARG A 65 -5.93 -10.19 6.02
CA ARG A 65 -6.80 -11.31 5.66
C ARG A 65 -8.25 -10.86 5.45
N LEU A 66 -8.80 -10.04 6.34
CA LEU A 66 -10.16 -9.52 6.23
C LEU A 66 -10.34 -8.65 4.99
N PHE A 67 -9.37 -7.77 4.70
CA PHE A 67 -9.36 -6.92 3.51
C PHE A 67 -9.35 -7.76 2.22
N LEU A 68 -8.47 -8.75 2.12
CA LEU A 68 -8.43 -9.64 0.95
C LEU A 68 -9.73 -10.43 0.77
N ILE A 69 -10.33 -10.93 1.85
CA ILE A 69 -11.61 -11.65 1.78
C ILE A 69 -12.74 -10.71 1.30
N SER A 70 -12.80 -9.49 1.83
CA SER A 70 -13.79 -8.48 1.40
C SER A 70 -13.63 -8.12 -0.08
N LEU A 71 -12.39 -7.97 -0.55
CA LEU A 71 -12.05 -7.67 -1.94
C LEU A 71 -12.50 -8.82 -2.87
N ILE A 72 -12.18 -10.07 -2.52
CA ILE A 72 -12.62 -11.26 -3.28
C ILE A 72 -14.15 -11.34 -3.31
N GLY A 73 -14.82 -11.10 -2.18
CA GLY A 73 -16.28 -11.09 -2.10
C GLY A 73 -16.91 -10.06 -3.04
N CYS A 74 -16.38 -8.83 -3.07
CA CYS A 74 -16.86 -7.77 -3.97
C CYS A 74 -16.65 -8.13 -5.44
N LEU A 75 -15.48 -8.69 -5.80
CA LEU A 75 -15.18 -9.15 -7.15
C LEU A 75 -16.13 -10.25 -7.63
N ILE A 76 -16.38 -11.26 -6.80
CA ILE A 76 -17.29 -12.36 -7.14
C ILE A 76 -18.70 -11.82 -7.35
N PHE A 77 -19.18 -10.97 -6.45
CA PHE A 77 -20.51 -10.38 -6.59
C PHE A 77 -20.63 -9.52 -7.86
N GLY A 78 -19.65 -8.65 -8.14
CA GLY A 78 -19.63 -7.82 -9.35
C GLY A 78 -19.54 -8.63 -10.64
N ALA A 79 -18.88 -9.79 -10.61
CA ALA A 79 -18.86 -10.72 -11.74
C ALA A 79 -20.22 -11.39 -11.94
N LEU A 80 -20.86 -11.83 -10.85
CA LEU A 80 -22.20 -12.44 -10.90
C LEU A 80 -23.26 -11.46 -11.44
N THR A 81 -23.24 -10.20 -11.01
CA THR A 81 -24.17 -9.18 -11.51
C THR A 81 -23.95 -8.88 -13.00
N ALA A 82 -22.70 -8.83 -13.45
CA ALA A 82 -22.39 -8.66 -14.87
C ALA A 82 -22.84 -9.87 -15.72
N ILE A 83 -22.57 -11.10 -15.26
CA ILE A 83 -22.98 -12.31 -15.96
C ILE A 83 -24.51 -12.41 -16.03
N TYR A 84 -25.21 -12.11 -14.93
CA TYR A 84 -26.68 -12.07 -14.91
C TYR A 84 -27.23 -11.07 -15.94
N SER A 85 -26.67 -9.87 -16.01
CA SER A 85 -27.07 -8.86 -16.99
C SER A 85 -26.80 -9.26 -18.44
N LEU A 86 -25.79 -10.09 -18.71
CA LEU A 86 -25.48 -10.57 -20.07
C LEU A 86 -26.47 -11.64 -20.54
N ILE A 87 -27.03 -12.42 -19.61
CA ILE A 87 -27.96 -13.51 -19.95
C ILE A 87 -29.40 -12.98 -20.13
N THR A 88 -29.79 -11.96 -19.38
CA THR A 88 -31.20 -11.52 -19.30
C THR A 88 -31.61 -10.47 -20.34
N SER A 89 -30.67 -9.71 -20.95
CA SER A 89 -31.03 -8.60 -21.86
C SER A 89 -30.30 -8.62 -23.21
N SER A 90 -30.89 -7.94 -24.20
CA SER A 90 -30.22 -7.44 -25.40
C SER A 90 -29.14 -6.40 -25.03
N PHE A 91 -28.18 -6.15 -25.94
CA PHE A 91 -27.16 -5.09 -25.78
C PHE A 91 -27.83 -3.71 -25.73
N ASP A 92 -28.04 -3.22 -24.51
CA ASP A 92 -28.58 -1.89 -24.21
C ASP A 92 -27.60 -1.07 -23.35
N THR A 93 -27.87 0.22 -23.22
CA THR A 93 -27.06 1.18 -22.45
C THR A 93 -26.89 0.79 -20.96
N SER A 94 -27.89 0.12 -20.39
CA SER A 94 -27.85 -0.42 -19.03
C SER A 94 -26.81 -1.53 -18.88
N GLN A 95 -26.69 -2.41 -19.88
CA GLN A 95 -25.73 -3.52 -19.89
C GLN A 95 -24.29 -3.00 -19.97
N ALA A 96 -24.01 -2.04 -20.86
CA ALA A 96 -22.70 -1.38 -20.97
C ALA A 96 -22.29 -0.72 -19.65
N THR A 97 -23.25 -0.11 -18.94
CA THR A 97 -23.02 0.50 -17.63
C THR A 97 -22.65 -0.56 -16.59
N ILE A 98 -23.39 -1.67 -16.52
CA ILE A 98 -23.11 -2.76 -15.58
C ILE A 98 -21.70 -3.32 -15.81
N LEU A 99 -21.32 -3.59 -17.07
CA LEU A 99 -19.96 -3.99 -17.44
C LEU A 99 -18.91 -2.98 -16.97
N LEU A 100 -19.13 -1.69 -17.23
CA LEU A 100 -18.22 -0.61 -16.79
C LEU A 100 -18.09 -0.55 -15.26
N THR A 101 -19.17 -0.80 -14.53
CA THR A 101 -19.12 -0.82 -13.06
C THR A 101 -18.31 -1.99 -12.54
N THR A 102 -18.40 -3.18 -13.14
CA THR A 102 -17.60 -4.35 -12.75
C THR A 102 -16.12 -4.12 -13.03
N VAL A 103 -15.78 -3.53 -14.18
CA VAL A 103 -14.40 -3.11 -14.50
C VAL A 103 -13.89 -2.08 -13.50
N SER A 104 -14.72 -1.10 -13.14
CA SER A 104 -14.37 -0.08 -12.15
C SER A 104 -14.15 -0.70 -10.77
N LEU A 105 -15.03 -1.62 -10.34
CA LEU A 105 -14.94 -2.36 -9.08
C LEU A 105 -13.65 -3.18 -8.99
N GLY A 106 -13.26 -3.83 -10.10
CA GLY A 106 -11.98 -4.51 -10.22
C GLY A 106 -10.79 -3.54 -10.09
N THR A 107 -10.89 -2.36 -10.70
CA THR A 107 -9.85 -1.33 -10.61
C THR A 107 -9.72 -0.80 -9.18
N TYR A 108 -10.83 -0.46 -8.50
CA TYR A 108 -10.81 -0.04 -7.09
C TYR A 108 -10.23 -1.12 -6.17
N SER A 109 -10.48 -2.38 -6.47
CA SER A 109 -9.91 -3.52 -5.75
C SER A 109 -8.39 -3.57 -5.91
N MET A 110 -7.89 -3.40 -7.14
CA MET A 110 -6.45 -3.34 -7.42
C MET A 110 -5.79 -2.12 -6.74
N THR A 111 -6.40 -0.93 -6.82
CA THR A 111 -5.85 0.28 -6.18
C THR A 111 -5.80 0.13 -4.66
N GLY A 112 -6.82 -0.48 -4.06
CA GLY A 112 -6.83 -0.82 -2.63
C GLY A 112 -5.71 -1.78 -2.25
N LEU A 113 -5.45 -2.82 -3.07
CA LEU A 113 -4.33 -3.74 -2.87
C LEU A 113 -2.98 -3.02 -2.96
N CYS A 114 -2.79 -2.14 -3.94
CA CYS A 114 -1.58 -1.31 -4.05
C CYS A 114 -1.36 -0.44 -2.81
N CYS A 115 -2.41 0.22 -2.31
CA CYS A 115 -2.33 1.04 -1.10
C CYS A 115 -2.03 0.21 0.16
N SER A 116 -2.53 -1.04 0.22
CA SER A 116 -2.25 -1.96 1.34
C SER A 116 -0.78 -2.33 1.47
N THR A 117 -0.01 -2.32 0.37
CA THR A 117 1.42 -2.64 0.41
C THR A 117 2.26 -1.60 1.15
N LEU A 118 1.72 -0.39 1.34
CA LEU A 118 2.37 0.69 2.10
C LEU A 118 2.09 0.59 3.62
N ILE A 119 1.10 -0.22 4.02
CA ILE A 119 0.80 -0.48 5.43
C ILE A 119 1.91 -1.36 6.01
N GLY A 120 2.59 -0.84 7.03
CA GLY A 120 3.74 -1.48 7.67
C GLY A 120 5.03 -0.66 7.59
N HIS A 121 5.08 0.39 6.77
CA HIS A 121 6.24 1.29 6.73
C HIS A 121 6.09 2.40 7.80
N PRO A 122 7.05 2.57 8.74
CA PRO A 122 6.89 3.45 9.91
C PRO A 122 6.67 4.94 9.56
N GLN A 123 7.26 5.41 8.45
CA GLN A 123 7.19 6.83 8.05
C GLN A 123 5.95 7.20 7.21
N HIS A 124 5.33 6.26 6.49
CA HIS A 124 4.28 6.56 5.49
C HIS A 124 2.98 5.76 5.70
N ASN A 125 2.82 5.09 6.85
CA ASN A 125 1.66 4.24 7.14
C ASN A 125 0.31 4.98 7.01
N ARG A 126 0.25 6.25 7.42
CA ARG A 126 -0.97 7.08 7.32
C ARG A 126 -1.41 7.28 5.87
N PHE A 127 -0.47 7.41 4.93
CA PHE A 127 -0.79 7.62 3.53
C PHE A 127 -1.42 6.36 2.90
N GLY A 128 -0.92 5.17 3.27
CA GLY A 128 -1.49 3.90 2.84
C GLY A 128 -2.92 3.67 3.37
N GLN A 129 -3.17 4.04 4.63
CA GLN A 129 -4.51 3.96 5.23
C GLN A 129 -5.52 4.86 4.52
N ILE A 130 -5.13 6.09 4.18
CA ILE A 130 -5.99 7.04 3.44
C ILE A 130 -6.33 6.46 2.05
N GLY A 131 -5.33 5.96 1.31
CA GLY A 131 -5.57 5.38 -0.02
C GLY A 131 -6.51 4.16 -0.01
N ILE A 132 -6.44 3.33 1.05
CA ILE A 132 -7.39 2.22 1.24
C ILE A 132 -8.79 2.76 1.56
N ALA A 133 -8.91 3.71 2.48
CA ALA A 133 -10.20 4.30 2.83
C ALA A 133 -10.89 4.91 1.60
N VAL A 134 -10.13 5.63 0.77
CA VAL A 134 -10.60 6.20 -0.49
C VAL A 134 -11.03 5.10 -1.47
N SER A 135 -10.24 4.03 -1.64
CA SER A 135 -10.58 2.93 -2.55
C SER A 135 -11.84 2.18 -2.11
N VAL A 136 -11.99 1.91 -0.81
CA VAL A 136 -13.16 1.25 -0.23
C VAL A 136 -14.40 2.12 -0.36
N PHE A 137 -14.30 3.42 -0.03
CA PHE A 137 -15.42 4.35 -0.16
C PHE A 137 -15.87 4.49 -1.62
N SER A 138 -14.90 4.61 -2.55
CA SER A 138 -15.18 4.70 -3.99
C SER A 138 -15.83 3.43 -4.54
N GLY A 139 -15.32 2.25 -4.15
CA GLY A 139 -15.89 0.96 -4.53
C GLY A 139 -17.28 0.74 -3.96
N PHE A 140 -17.50 1.07 -2.68
CA PHE A 140 -18.81 0.99 -2.05
C PHE A 140 -19.83 1.94 -2.71
N TRP A 141 -19.43 3.18 -2.99
CA TRP A 141 -20.27 4.11 -3.72
C TRP A 141 -20.64 3.58 -5.12
N ALA A 142 -19.66 3.07 -5.87
CA ALA A 142 -19.88 2.48 -7.19
C ALA A 142 -20.82 1.26 -7.15
N PHE A 143 -20.73 0.47 -6.09
CA PHE A 143 -21.58 -0.68 -5.82
C PHE A 143 -23.03 -0.28 -5.52
N VAL A 144 -23.24 0.64 -4.59
CA VAL A 144 -24.58 1.15 -4.24
C VAL A 144 -25.27 1.74 -5.46
N ASN A 145 -24.54 2.52 -6.27
CA ASN A 145 -25.06 3.06 -7.51
C ASN A 145 -25.39 1.97 -8.54
N ASN A 146 -24.65 0.85 -8.60
CA ASN A 146 -24.97 -0.28 -9.48
C ASN A 146 -26.25 -1.01 -9.03
N LEU A 147 -26.41 -1.24 -7.71
CA LEU A 147 -27.61 -1.86 -7.17
C LEU A 147 -28.85 -0.98 -7.38
N ALA A 148 -28.71 0.34 -7.25
CA ALA A 148 -29.79 1.29 -7.53
C ALA A 148 -30.25 1.25 -9.00
N ILE A 149 -29.32 1.11 -9.96
CA ILE A 149 -29.64 0.92 -11.39
C ILE A 149 -30.44 -0.37 -11.61
N LEU A 150 -30.09 -1.45 -10.91
CA LEU A 150 -30.77 -2.73 -11.04
C LEU A 150 -32.18 -2.71 -10.39
N ALA A 151 -32.34 -1.98 -9.28
CA ALA A 151 -33.60 -1.87 -8.55
C ALA A 151 -34.59 -0.88 -9.17
N ASN A 152 -34.10 0.23 -9.72
CA ASN A 152 -34.91 1.29 -10.32
C ASN A 152 -34.46 1.51 -11.77
N GLN A 153 -35.27 1.04 -12.70
CA GLN A 153 -34.96 1.07 -14.14
C GLN A 153 -35.09 2.48 -14.77
N GLU A 154 -35.63 3.46 -14.04
CA GLU A 154 -35.84 4.86 -14.48
C GLU A 154 -34.84 5.86 -13.88
N ILE A 155 -33.54 5.61 -14.02
CA ILE A 155 -32.56 6.64 -13.68
C ILE A 155 -32.46 7.63 -14.85
N ASN A 156 -33.06 8.80 -14.68
CA ASN A 156 -33.09 9.84 -15.71
C ASN A 156 -31.73 10.58 -15.88
N ASN A 157 -30.74 10.37 -14.99
CA ASN A 157 -29.45 11.08 -14.97
C ASN A 157 -28.22 10.17 -15.15
N TRP A 158 -28.14 9.44 -16.28
CA TRP A 158 -27.00 8.57 -16.60
C TRP A 158 -25.65 9.30 -16.69
N GLY A 159 -25.65 10.54 -17.21
CA GLY A 159 -24.44 11.35 -17.39
C GLY A 159 -23.75 11.71 -16.07
N GLU A 160 -24.52 12.21 -15.10
CA GLU A 160 -24.01 12.60 -13.78
C GLU A 160 -23.44 11.39 -13.02
N LEU A 161 -24.10 10.25 -13.13
CA LEU A 161 -23.68 9.01 -12.49
C LEU A 161 -22.34 8.50 -13.06
N LEU A 162 -22.14 8.57 -14.38
CA LEU A 162 -20.86 8.24 -15.00
C LEU A 162 -19.77 9.25 -14.62
N GLN A 163 -20.09 10.54 -14.62
CA GLN A 163 -19.17 11.62 -14.26
C GLN A 163 -18.61 11.47 -12.84
N VAL A 164 -19.48 11.17 -11.86
CA VAL A 164 -19.06 10.92 -10.48
C VAL A 164 -18.20 9.65 -10.36
N ARG A 165 -18.55 8.58 -11.08
CA ARG A 165 -17.76 7.33 -11.08
C ARG A 165 -16.34 7.54 -11.60
N PHE A 166 -16.19 8.19 -12.76
CA PHE A 166 -14.86 8.48 -13.32
C PHE A 166 -14.04 9.37 -12.39
N SER A 167 -14.67 10.32 -11.70
CA SER A 167 -13.96 11.17 -10.73
C SER A 167 -13.36 10.36 -9.58
N PHE A 168 -14.14 9.48 -8.95
CA PHE A 168 -13.62 8.60 -7.91
C PHE A 168 -12.55 7.62 -8.43
N LEU A 169 -12.69 7.15 -9.68
CA LEU A 169 -11.69 6.29 -10.31
C LEU A 169 -10.35 7.00 -10.45
N VAL A 170 -10.35 8.24 -10.95
CA VAL A 170 -9.13 9.05 -11.09
C VAL A 170 -8.44 9.24 -9.75
N VAL A 171 -9.19 9.59 -8.70
CA VAL A 171 -8.64 9.76 -7.35
C VAL A 171 -8.03 8.46 -6.84
N ALA A 172 -8.75 7.33 -6.95
CA ALA A 172 -8.26 6.03 -6.48
C ALA A 172 -6.97 5.59 -7.19
N VAL A 173 -6.91 5.75 -8.51
CA VAL A 173 -5.73 5.43 -9.33
C VAL A 173 -4.55 6.33 -8.96
N ALA A 174 -4.78 7.63 -8.77
CA ALA A 174 -3.73 8.56 -8.33
C ALA A 174 -3.11 8.14 -6.99
N PHE A 175 -3.93 7.77 -6.01
CA PHE A 175 -3.45 7.27 -4.72
C PHE A 175 -2.65 5.98 -4.85
N ALA A 176 -3.05 5.06 -5.72
CA ALA A 176 -2.30 3.82 -5.97
C ALA A 176 -0.93 4.06 -6.60
N HIS A 177 -0.84 4.97 -7.58
CA HIS A 177 0.46 5.34 -8.16
C HIS A 177 1.37 5.99 -7.10
N CYS A 178 0.83 6.91 -6.31
CA CYS A 178 1.56 7.52 -5.21
C CYS A 178 2.04 6.48 -4.18
N SER A 179 1.20 5.50 -3.83
CA SER A 179 1.55 4.49 -2.83
C SER A 179 2.69 3.56 -3.31
N LEU A 180 2.70 3.21 -4.59
CA LEU A 180 3.79 2.43 -5.20
C LEU A 180 5.12 3.20 -5.20
N LEU A 181 5.10 4.48 -5.58
CA LEU A 181 6.29 5.34 -5.60
C LEU A 181 6.85 5.60 -4.20
N LEU A 182 5.98 5.80 -3.20
CA LEU A 182 6.38 6.03 -1.81
C LEU A 182 6.98 4.79 -1.14
N ARG A 183 6.74 3.59 -1.68
CA ARG A 183 7.35 2.35 -1.19
C ARG A 183 8.85 2.25 -1.51
N ILE A 184 9.33 3.01 -2.49
CA ILE A 184 10.74 3.01 -2.87
C ILE A 184 11.56 3.74 -1.80
N HIS A 185 12.37 2.99 -1.05
CA HIS A 185 13.27 3.54 -0.06
C HIS A 185 14.56 4.05 -0.73
N THR A 186 14.70 5.37 -0.79
CA THR A 186 15.82 6.04 -1.45
C THR A 186 16.69 6.75 -0.42
N THR A 187 18.00 6.46 -0.38
CA THR A 187 18.96 7.18 0.46
C THR A 187 19.65 8.34 -0.28
N ASN A 188 19.56 8.37 -1.60
CA ASN A 188 20.17 9.39 -2.44
C ASN A 188 19.20 10.56 -2.69
N LYS A 189 19.65 11.80 -2.42
CA LYS A 189 18.85 13.02 -2.58
C LYS A 189 18.35 13.22 -4.01
N THR A 190 19.12 12.82 -5.03
CA THR A 190 18.70 12.97 -6.43
C THR A 190 17.51 12.08 -6.75
N VAL A 191 17.55 10.81 -6.34
CA VAL A 191 16.44 9.86 -6.54
C VAL A 191 15.20 10.32 -5.76
N GLN A 192 15.41 10.88 -4.56
CA GLN A 192 14.34 11.43 -3.75
C GLN A 192 13.66 12.64 -4.43
N ASN A 193 14.43 13.56 -5.04
CA ASN A 193 13.88 14.69 -5.78
C ASN A 193 13.07 14.22 -7.00
N VAL A 194 13.59 13.27 -7.79
CA VAL A 194 12.88 12.69 -8.94
C VAL A 194 11.55 12.06 -8.51
N ARG A 195 11.54 11.37 -7.36
CA ARG A 195 10.31 10.82 -6.78
C ARG A 195 9.29 11.91 -6.44
N TYR A 196 9.69 12.99 -5.77
CA TYR A 196 8.77 14.09 -5.43
C TYR A 196 8.25 14.84 -6.66
N VAL A 197 9.10 15.03 -7.68
CA VAL A 197 8.67 15.61 -8.97
C VAL A 197 7.61 14.73 -9.62
N THR A 198 7.81 13.41 -9.65
CA THR A 198 6.84 12.46 -10.19
C THR A 198 5.51 12.48 -9.43
N LEU A 199 5.55 12.54 -8.09
CA LEU A 199 4.35 12.69 -7.26
C LEU A 199 3.58 13.97 -7.57
N GLY A 200 4.30 15.09 -7.79
CA GLY A 200 3.71 16.36 -8.21
C GLY A 200 3.02 16.26 -9.57
N ILE A 201 3.64 15.57 -10.53
CA ILE A 201 3.06 15.33 -11.87
C ILE A 201 1.78 14.49 -11.78
N ILE A 202 1.78 13.41 -10.99
CA ILE A 202 0.57 12.58 -10.76
C ILE A 202 -0.56 13.43 -10.18
N ALA A 203 -0.26 14.24 -9.16
CA ALA A 203 -1.25 15.10 -8.52
C ALA A 203 -1.80 16.16 -9.49
N MET A 204 -0.93 16.81 -10.25
CA MET A 204 -1.32 17.81 -11.26
C MET A 204 -2.18 17.18 -12.36
N PHE A 205 -1.77 16.03 -12.90
CA PHE A 205 -2.55 15.31 -13.91
C PHE A 205 -3.94 14.96 -13.40
N SER A 206 -4.03 14.40 -12.19
CA SER A 206 -5.30 14.04 -11.56
C SER A 206 -6.21 15.24 -11.35
N MET A 207 -5.66 16.36 -10.90
CA MET A 207 -6.43 17.60 -10.67
C MET A 207 -6.98 18.17 -11.98
N VAL A 208 -6.18 18.22 -13.04
CA VAL A 208 -6.61 18.67 -14.38
C VAL A 208 -7.69 17.75 -14.93
N LEU A 209 -7.53 16.43 -14.76
CA LEU A 209 -8.51 15.45 -15.23
C LEU A 209 -9.85 15.61 -14.51
N LEU A 210 -9.84 15.77 -13.18
CA LEU A 210 -11.05 16.00 -12.39
C LEU A 210 -11.79 17.28 -12.78
N GLY A 211 -11.06 18.37 -13.03
CA GLY A 211 -11.66 19.62 -13.50
C GLY A 211 -12.37 19.46 -14.85
N ASN A 212 -11.78 18.70 -15.77
CA ASN A 212 -12.39 18.43 -17.09
C ASN A 212 -13.55 17.44 -17.03
N ILE A 213 -13.52 16.47 -16.10
CA ILE A 213 -14.66 15.57 -15.87
C ILE A 213 -15.85 16.37 -15.34
N MET A 214 -15.61 17.36 -14.46
CA MET A 214 -16.69 18.17 -13.89
C MET A 214 -17.25 19.24 -14.84
N ALA A 215 -16.43 19.75 -15.75
CA ALA A 215 -16.81 20.74 -16.74
C ALA A 215 -16.36 20.28 -18.14
N PRO A 216 -17.16 19.43 -18.82
CA PRO A 216 -16.78 18.78 -20.08
C PRO A 216 -16.45 19.77 -21.21
N ASP A 217 -17.07 20.95 -21.20
CA ASP A 217 -16.91 21.98 -22.24
C ASP A 217 -15.45 22.45 -22.39
N ASN A 218 -14.66 22.34 -21.32
CA ASN A 218 -13.25 22.76 -21.29
C ASN A 218 -12.28 21.76 -21.93
N PHE A 219 -12.75 20.57 -22.32
CA PHE A 219 -11.91 19.52 -22.89
C PHE A 219 -11.19 19.97 -24.17
N SER A 220 -11.89 20.74 -25.01
CA SER A 220 -11.35 21.31 -26.26
C SER A 220 -10.14 22.23 -26.05
N THR A 221 -10.05 22.87 -24.89
CA THR A 221 -8.94 23.77 -24.53
C THR A 221 -7.83 22.99 -23.82
N SER A 222 -8.19 21.99 -23.01
CA SER A 222 -7.29 21.29 -22.10
C SER A 222 -6.69 19.99 -22.65
N TRP A 223 -7.17 19.44 -23.78
CA TRP A 223 -6.74 18.13 -24.28
C TRP A 223 -5.22 18.03 -24.48
N LYS A 224 -4.56 19.08 -25.00
CA LYS A 224 -3.09 19.10 -25.17
C LYS A 224 -2.37 18.94 -23.83
N LEU A 225 -2.81 19.67 -22.81
CA LEU A 225 -2.23 19.61 -21.48
C LEU A 225 -2.43 18.23 -20.86
N ILE A 226 -3.64 17.66 -21.00
CA ILE A 226 -3.97 16.31 -20.53
C ILE A 226 -3.06 15.28 -21.21
N SER A 227 -2.88 15.35 -22.53
CA SER A 227 -2.00 14.44 -23.27
C SER A 227 -0.55 14.53 -22.81
N ILE A 228 -0.01 15.75 -22.66
CA ILE A 228 1.38 15.95 -22.19
C ILE A 228 1.55 15.40 -20.77
N LEU A 229 0.65 15.77 -19.84
CA LEU A 229 0.71 15.31 -18.46
C LEU A 229 0.53 13.79 -18.35
N SER A 230 -0.30 13.18 -19.21
CA SER A 230 -0.47 11.72 -19.27
C SER A 230 0.83 11.01 -19.67
N VAL A 231 1.52 11.50 -20.71
CA VAL A 231 2.81 10.93 -21.13
C VAL A 231 3.85 11.11 -20.02
N LEU A 232 3.91 12.29 -19.40
CA LEU A 232 4.84 12.58 -18.32
C LEU A 232 4.57 11.73 -17.07
N ASN A 233 3.29 11.45 -16.77
CA ASN A 233 2.87 10.56 -15.69
C ASN A 233 3.35 9.12 -15.90
N VAL A 234 3.19 8.59 -17.13
CA VAL A 234 3.71 7.25 -17.49
C VAL A 234 5.24 7.24 -17.42
N LEU A 235 5.90 8.27 -17.97
CA LEU A 235 7.36 8.38 -17.93
C LEU A 235 7.88 8.40 -16.49
N GLY A 236 7.33 9.25 -15.62
CA GLY A 236 7.80 9.40 -14.24
C GLY A 236 7.61 8.14 -13.39
N THR A 237 6.47 7.44 -13.55
CA THR A 237 6.17 6.21 -12.81
C THR A 237 7.10 5.05 -13.18
N ILE A 238 7.60 5.00 -14.42
CA ILE A 238 8.59 4.00 -14.88
C ILE A 238 10.03 4.45 -14.62
N ALA A 239 10.35 5.72 -14.88
CA ALA A 239 11.71 6.24 -14.75
C ALA A 239 12.21 6.26 -13.29
N THR A 240 11.33 6.55 -12.32
CA THR A 240 11.72 6.62 -10.90
C THR A 240 12.29 5.31 -10.35
N PRO A 241 11.61 4.14 -10.48
CA PRO A 241 12.17 2.87 -10.02
C PRO A 241 13.41 2.45 -10.83
N LEU A 242 13.46 2.74 -12.12
CA LEU A 242 14.61 2.42 -12.97
C LEU A 242 15.86 3.23 -12.57
N TYR A 243 15.70 4.52 -12.33
CA TYR A 243 16.78 5.39 -11.85
C TYR A 243 17.28 4.97 -10.46
N HIS A 244 16.36 4.56 -9.57
CA HIS A 244 16.74 3.98 -8.29
C HIS A 244 17.56 2.70 -8.44
N ALA A 245 17.17 1.79 -9.35
CA ALA A 245 17.90 0.56 -9.62
C ALA A 245 19.32 0.85 -10.15
N ALA A 246 19.45 1.73 -11.16
CA ALA A 246 20.74 2.09 -11.75
C ALA A 246 21.72 2.72 -10.74
N THR A 247 21.22 3.60 -9.86
CA THR A 247 22.06 4.25 -8.83
C THR A 247 22.49 3.31 -7.71
N LYS A 248 21.78 2.19 -7.50
CA LYS A 248 22.15 1.17 -6.51
C LYS A 248 23.32 0.33 -7.02
N GLU A 249 23.32 -0.05 -8.29
CA GLU A 249 24.42 -0.81 -8.90
C GLU A 249 25.72 0.01 -8.97
N SER A 250 25.63 1.31 -9.24
CA SER A 250 26.80 2.21 -9.23
C SER A 250 27.52 2.31 -7.87
N LYS A 251 26.88 1.94 -6.75
CA LYS A 251 27.51 1.93 -5.42
C LYS A 251 28.05 0.56 -5.00
N ALA A 252 27.78 -0.49 -5.77
CA ALA A 252 28.22 -1.86 -5.48
C ALA A 252 29.53 -2.24 -6.20
N ASN A 253 29.96 -1.42 -7.17
CA ASN A 253 31.30 -1.43 -7.78
C ASN A 253 32.17 -0.33 -7.16
#